data_AF-A0A7S2PI61-F1
#
_entry.id   AF-A0A7S2PI61-F1
#
_cell.length_a   1.000
_cell.length_b   1.000
_cell.length_c   1.000
_cell.angle_alpha   90.00
_cell.angle_beta   90.00
_cell.angle_gamma   90.00
#
_symmetry.space_group_name_H-M   'P 1'
#
loop_
_entity.id
_entity.type
_entity.pdbx_description
1 polymer ?
#
loop_
_entity_poly.entity_id
_entity_poly.type
_entity_poly.pdbx_seq_one_letter_code
_entity_poly.pdbx_strand_id
1 'polypeptide(L)'
;MLPPQWVDCADQAKEHLKDIRDLLAQLTKAQQRRLLRGAAGGDAPDQEVEAISAAINTQIRVCEQCIHQVRTFGLGREVGRSSLMDDEFRQNTQRSLAAQLQQLAKQSRESQREYMKEVKKQREQANAVDLEEGGAGGSAGSSGGGAQQQQMQQQGLTQQQLFELENMEDFAAQRSQEVAQIASSIEELNRIFRELAVMVIDQGSILDRIDYNTEKIYNKAEAGREQMEKAVRTKRKNDSRTQWCFLGWIAADALALLVLLVKWELKYGLKNVFYFLCFLAVVGVGIKFSWKYLQPLCCPRLTEFLEAWDPQKLWKKFRP
;
A
#
# COMPACT_ATOMS: atom_id res chain seq x y z
N MET A 1 3.25 9.47 22.80
CA MET A 1 2.93 10.13 21.52
C MET A 1 1.56 9.61 21.13
N LEU A 2 0.53 10.45 21.13
CA LEU A 2 -0.79 10.02 20.65
C LEU A 2 -0.73 9.83 19.13
N PRO A 3 -1.43 8.82 18.58
CA PRO A 3 -1.53 8.65 17.14
C PRO A 3 -2.18 9.89 16.50
N PRO A 4 -1.79 10.25 15.27
CA PRO A 4 -2.37 11.40 14.57
C PRO A 4 -3.83 11.14 14.22
N GLN A 5 -4.67 12.17 14.30
CA GLN A 5 -6.15 12.08 14.18
C GLN A 5 -6.66 11.38 12.91
N TRP A 6 -5.90 11.44 11.81
CA TRP A 6 -6.26 10.75 10.57
C TRP A 6 -6.21 9.21 10.71
N VAL A 7 -5.40 8.68 11.63
CA VAL A 7 -5.29 7.23 11.91
C VAL A 7 -6.58 6.75 12.55
N ASP A 8 -7.15 7.52 13.48
CA ASP A 8 -8.43 7.21 14.11
C ASP A 8 -9.56 7.15 13.05
N CYS A 9 -9.60 8.11 12.13
CA CYS A 9 -10.53 8.08 10.99
C CYS A 9 -10.30 6.89 10.06
N ALA A 10 -9.04 6.50 9.83
CA ALA A 10 -8.70 5.34 9.01
C ALA A 10 -9.12 4.02 9.68
N ASP A 11 -9.00 3.91 11.00
CA ASP A 11 -9.45 2.74 11.75
C ASP A 11 -10.98 2.65 11.82
N GLN A 12 -11.67 3.77 11.99
CA GLN A 12 -13.14 3.85 11.85
C GLN A 12 -13.58 3.40 10.45
N ALA A 13 -12.91 3.85 9.39
CA ALA A 13 -13.21 3.42 8.02
C ALA A 13 -13.02 1.90 7.85
N LYS A 14 -11.99 1.28 8.47
CA LYS A 14 -11.82 -0.18 8.45
C LYS A 14 -12.95 -0.91 9.17
N GLU A 15 -13.43 -0.36 10.28
CA GLU A 15 -14.57 -0.91 11.01
C GLU A 15 -15.83 -0.87 10.14
N HIS A 16 -16.13 0.28 9.52
CA HIS A 16 -17.26 0.39 8.58
C HIS A 16 -17.14 -0.58 7.38
N LEU A 17 -15.94 -0.77 6.82
CA LEU A 17 -15.70 -1.75 5.75
C LEU A 17 -16.00 -3.19 6.19
N LYS A 18 -15.70 -3.51 7.45
CA LYS A 18 -16.03 -4.82 8.03
C LYS A 18 -17.54 -4.97 8.19
N ASP A 19 -18.21 -3.95 8.72
CA ASP A 19 -19.67 -3.97 8.88
C ASP A 19 -20.39 -4.09 7.53
N ILE A 20 -19.94 -3.38 6.50
CA ILE A 20 -20.49 -3.49 5.14
C ILE A 20 -20.36 -4.93 4.62
N ARG A 21 -19.20 -5.58 4.87
CA ARG A 21 -18.99 -6.98 4.46
C ARG A 21 -19.94 -7.91 5.20
N ASP A 22 -20.15 -7.70 6.49
CA ASP A 22 -21.06 -8.52 7.31
C ASP A 22 -22.53 -8.30 6.89
N LEU A 23 -22.93 -7.06 6.61
CA LEU A 23 -24.24 -6.73 6.07
C LEU A 23 -24.47 -7.31 4.67
N LEU A 24 -23.46 -7.34 3.80
CA LEU A 24 -23.55 -7.99 2.49
C LEU A 24 -23.77 -9.50 2.59
N ALA A 25 -23.12 -10.14 3.55
CA ALA A 25 -23.34 -11.56 3.85
C ALA A 25 -24.76 -11.81 4.41
N GLN A 26 -25.35 -10.85 5.11
CA GLN A 26 -26.73 -10.92 5.57
C GLN A 26 -27.73 -10.67 4.43
N LEU A 27 -27.46 -9.68 3.57
CA LEU A 27 -28.28 -9.35 2.40
C LEU A 27 -28.41 -10.55 1.47
N THR A 28 -27.29 -11.18 1.11
CA THR A 28 -27.29 -12.37 0.24
C THR A 28 -28.09 -13.52 0.82
N LYS A 29 -27.99 -13.77 2.13
CA LYS A 29 -28.80 -14.79 2.83
C LYS A 29 -30.29 -14.45 2.84
N ALA A 30 -30.64 -13.18 3.10
CA ALA A 30 -32.02 -12.71 3.10
C ALA A 30 -32.64 -12.83 1.70
N GLN A 31 -31.91 -12.39 0.67
CA GLN A 31 -32.29 -12.51 -0.74
C GLN A 31 -32.53 -13.98 -1.14
N GLN A 32 -31.60 -14.89 -0.82
CA GLN A 32 -31.77 -16.33 -1.11
C GLN A 32 -32.99 -16.93 -0.41
N ARG A 33 -33.17 -16.62 0.89
CA ARG A 33 -34.33 -17.09 1.66
C ARG A 33 -35.65 -16.61 1.04
N ARG A 34 -35.67 -15.37 0.54
CA ARG A 34 -36.82 -14.77 -0.14
C ARG A 34 -37.09 -15.41 -1.49
N LEU A 35 -36.06 -15.62 -2.31
CA LEU A 35 -36.21 -16.32 -3.60
C LEU A 35 -36.78 -17.73 -3.43
N LEU A 36 -36.43 -18.45 -2.35
CA LEU A 36 -37.00 -19.76 -2.04
C LEU A 36 -38.46 -19.69 -1.58
N ARG A 37 -38.84 -18.64 -0.83
CA ARG A 37 -40.21 -18.44 -0.34
C ARG A 37 -41.15 -17.88 -1.42
N GLY A 38 -40.65 -17.04 -2.32
CA GLY A 38 -41.39 -16.52 -3.47
C GLY A 38 -41.84 -17.64 -4.40
N ALA A 39 -40.99 -18.65 -4.60
CA ALA A 39 -41.35 -19.89 -5.32
C ALA A 39 -42.48 -20.69 -4.63
N ALA A 40 -42.72 -20.48 -3.33
CA ALA A 40 -43.76 -21.15 -2.55
C ALA A 40 -45.07 -20.32 -2.41
N GLY A 41 -45.22 -19.24 -3.18
CA GLY A 41 -46.47 -18.46 -3.26
C GLY A 41 -46.69 -17.43 -2.15
N GLY A 42 -45.65 -17.06 -1.38
CA GLY A 42 -45.76 -16.06 -0.32
C GLY A 42 -45.46 -14.64 -0.80
N ASP A 43 -46.49 -13.82 -1.04
CA ASP A 43 -46.43 -12.39 -1.41
C ASP A 43 -46.17 -11.48 -0.17
N ALA A 44 -45.18 -11.84 0.66
CA ALA A 44 -44.85 -11.06 1.85
C ALA A 44 -43.81 -9.98 1.51
N PRO A 45 -43.93 -8.76 2.06
CA PRO A 45 -43.13 -7.63 1.62
C PRO A 45 -41.63 -7.79 1.87
N ASP A 46 -40.81 -7.27 0.96
CA ASP A 46 -39.34 -7.28 0.96
C ASP A 46 -38.69 -6.37 2.03
N GLN A 47 -39.42 -6.01 3.09
CA GLN A 47 -38.96 -5.10 4.16
C GLN A 47 -37.61 -5.47 4.78
N GLU A 48 -37.29 -6.76 4.90
CA GLU A 48 -35.99 -7.21 5.44
C GLU A 48 -34.82 -6.93 4.46
N VAL A 49 -35.04 -7.19 3.17
CA VAL A 49 -34.03 -6.94 2.13
C VAL A 49 -33.84 -5.43 1.94
N GLU A 50 -34.93 -4.66 2.00
CA GLU A 50 -34.92 -3.20 1.96
C GLU A 50 -34.16 -2.63 3.15
N ALA A 51 -34.46 -3.07 4.39
CA ALA A 51 -33.81 -2.57 5.60
C ALA A 51 -32.30 -2.81 5.58
N ILE A 52 -31.86 -4.01 5.17
CA ILE A 52 -30.43 -4.33 5.06
C ILE A 52 -29.78 -3.51 3.93
N SER A 53 -30.46 -3.32 2.79
CA SER A 53 -29.95 -2.52 1.68
C SER A 53 -29.77 -1.04 2.07
N ALA A 54 -30.74 -0.45 2.77
CA ALA A 54 -30.66 0.91 3.29
C ALA A 54 -29.54 1.08 4.33
N ALA A 55 -29.34 0.07 5.19
CA ALA A 55 -28.24 0.03 6.14
C ALA A 55 -26.87 0.00 5.42
N ILE A 56 -26.73 -0.80 4.36
CA ILE A 56 -25.51 -0.84 3.53
C ILE A 56 -25.24 0.54 2.91
N ASN A 57 -26.23 1.18 2.30
CA ASN A 57 -26.06 2.52 1.69
C ASN A 57 -25.60 3.54 2.72
N THR A 58 -26.22 3.54 3.91
CA THR A 58 -25.84 4.44 5.01
C THR A 58 -24.40 4.19 5.44
N GLN A 59 -24.00 2.93 5.63
CA GLN A 59 -22.65 2.57 6.06
C GLN A 59 -21.59 2.91 5.01
N ILE A 60 -21.91 2.74 3.73
CA ILE A 60 -21.04 3.15 2.62
C ILE A 60 -20.83 4.67 2.64
N ARG A 61 -21.87 5.47 2.85
CA ARG A 61 -21.76 6.94 2.93
C ARG A 61 -20.92 7.40 4.13
N VAL A 62 -21.10 6.79 5.29
CA VAL A 62 -20.29 7.10 6.48
C VAL A 62 -18.83 6.72 6.24
N CYS A 63 -18.58 5.54 5.66
CA CYS A 63 -17.22 5.11 5.31
C CYS A 63 -16.57 6.08 4.30
N GLU A 64 -17.32 6.53 3.29
CA GLU A 64 -16.86 7.50 2.31
C GLU A 64 -16.46 8.83 2.97
N GLN A 65 -17.28 9.35 3.90
CA GLN A 65 -16.98 10.56 4.66
C GLN A 65 -15.70 10.40 5.48
N CYS A 66 -15.51 9.28 6.17
CA CYS A 66 -14.28 9.01 6.92
C CYS A 66 -13.04 8.99 6.00
N ILE A 67 -13.13 8.37 4.82
CA ILE A 67 -12.04 8.34 3.83
C ILE A 67 -11.76 9.76 3.29
N HIS A 68 -12.78 10.58 3.07
CA HIS A 68 -12.62 11.99 2.70
C HIS A 68 -11.94 12.80 3.80
N GLN A 69 -12.30 12.59 5.05
CA GLN A 69 -11.70 13.27 6.19
C GLN A 69 -10.20 12.97 6.30
N VAL A 70 -9.78 11.71 6.06
CA VAL A 70 -8.36 11.30 6.00
C VAL A 70 -7.57 12.15 4.99
N ARG A 71 -8.19 12.56 3.86
CA ARG A 71 -7.58 13.49 2.88
C ARG A 71 -7.40 14.90 3.45
N THR A 72 -8.43 15.43 4.11
CA THR A 72 -8.47 16.83 4.57
C THR A 72 -7.57 17.15 5.76
N PHE A 73 -7.36 16.20 6.68
CA PHE A 73 -6.59 16.42 7.92
C PHE A 73 -5.10 16.81 7.71
N GLY A 74 -4.55 16.67 6.50
CA GLY A 74 -3.14 16.98 6.20
C GLY A 74 -2.87 18.29 5.48
N LEU A 75 -3.90 19.02 5.05
CA LEU A 75 -3.70 20.23 4.21
C LEU A 75 -3.35 21.49 5.00
N GLY A 76 -3.28 21.43 6.34
CA GLY A 76 -3.17 22.62 7.20
C GLY A 76 -2.04 22.62 8.24
N ARG A 77 -1.12 21.66 8.26
CA ARG A 77 -0.08 21.57 9.32
C ARG A 77 1.34 21.66 8.75
N GLU A 78 2.18 22.43 9.44
CA GLU A 78 3.53 22.87 9.04
C GLU A 78 4.42 21.75 8.45
N VAL A 79 5.07 22.08 7.34
CA VAL A 79 5.92 21.19 6.52
C VAL A 79 7.22 20.84 7.26
N GLY A 80 7.16 19.86 8.16
CA GLY A 80 8.32 19.16 8.70
C GLY A 80 8.72 17.96 7.85
N ARG A 81 9.99 17.54 7.86
CA ARG A 81 10.47 16.39 7.07
C ARG A 81 9.82 15.05 7.47
N SER A 82 9.32 14.93 8.70
CA SER A 82 8.45 13.83 9.17
C SER A 82 7.06 13.84 8.51
N SER A 83 6.54 15.03 8.17
CA SER A 83 5.25 15.22 7.51
C SER A 83 5.20 14.61 6.12
N LEU A 84 6.33 14.48 5.41
CA LEU A 84 6.36 13.90 4.06
C LEU A 84 6.17 12.38 4.05
N MET A 85 6.72 11.67 5.04
CA MET A 85 6.49 10.23 5.20
C MET A 85 5.07 9.96 5.69
N ASP A 86 4.57 10.81 6.61
CA ASP A 86 3.19 10.73 7.09
C ASP A 86 2.18 11.01 5.98
N ASP A 87 2.46 11.93 5.05
CA ASP A 87 1.59 12.22 3.91
C ASP A 87 1.55 11.06 2.91
N GLU A 88 2.69 10.45 2.60
CA GLU A 88 2.78 9.28 1.74
C GLU A 88 2.03 8.08 2.34
N PHE A 89 2.18 7.85 3.65
CA PHE A 89 1.48 6.78 4.37
C PHE A 89 -0.03 7.03 4.44
N ARG A 90 -0.46 8.28 4.65
CA ARG A 90 -1.87 8.72 4.59
C ARG A 90 -2.49 8.45 3.24
N GLN A 91 -1.85 8.90 2.16
CA GLN A 91 -2.34 8.69 0.80
C GLN A 91 -2.44 7.20 0.46
N ASN A 92 -1.45 6.40 0.85
CA ASN A 92 -1.49 4.94 0.65
C ASN A 92 -2.65 4.27 1.41
N THR A 93 -2.87 4.69 2.66
CA THR A 93 -3.97 4.16 3.47
C THR A 93 -5.31 4.54 2.86
N GLN A 94 -5.50 5.81 2.49
CA GLN A 94 -6.71 6.30 1.82
C GLN A 94 -6.99 5.52 0.53
N ARG A 95 -5.98 5.30 -0.32
CA ARG A 95 -6.10 4.50 -1.56
C ARG A 95 -6.60 3.09 -1.28
N SER A 96 -5.99 2.42 -0.30
CA SER A 96 -6.36 1.05 0.05
C SER A 96 -7.80 0.96 0.54
N LEU A 97 -8.23 1.90 1.40
CA LEU A 97 -9.60 1.96 1.91
C LEU A 97 -10.61 2.28 0.80
N ALA A 98 -10.32 3.24 -0.06
CA ALA A 98 -11.18 3.59 -1.19
C ALA A 98 -11.35 2.43 -2.18
N ALA A 99 -10.27 1.71 -2.49
CA ALA A 99 -10.34 0.53 -3.35
C ALA A 99 -11.18 -0.60 -2.74
N GLN A 100 -11.04 -0.85 -1.43
CA GLN A 100 -11.87 -1.83 -0.71
C GLN A 100 -13.35 -1.41 -0.70
N LEU A 101 -13.64 -0.14 -0.41
CA LEU A 101 -15.01 0.39 -0.43
C LEU A 101 -15.64 0.27 -1.81
N GLN A 102 -14.90 0.62 -2.87
CA GLN A 102 -15.36 0.50 -4.25
C GLN A 102 -15.66 -0.96 -4.62
N GLN A 103 -14.83 -1.91 -4.17
CA GLN A 103 -15.07 -3.34 -4.39
C GLN A 103 -16.33 -3.83 -3.68
N LEU A 104 -16.56 -3.42 -2.42
CA LEU A 104 -17.76 -3.78 -1.67
C LEU A 104 -19.03 -3.14 -2.27
N ALA A 105 -18.97 -1.86 -2.67
CA ALA A 105 -20.07 -1.19 -3.36
C ALA A 105 -20.42 -1.87 -4.68
N LYS A 106 -19.40 -2.29 -5.45
CA LYS A 106 -19.60 -3.08 -6.67
C LYS A 106 -20.27 -4.41 -6.37
N GLN A 107 -19.81 -5.15 -5.36
CA GLN A 107 -20.39 -6.43 -4.96
C GLN A 107 -21.85 -6.28 -4.51
N SER A 108 -22.17 -5.24 -3.72
CA SER A 108 -23.53 -4.91 -3.31
C SER A 108 -24.45 -4.71 -4.50
N ARG A 109 -24.00 -3.89 -5.45
CA ARG A 109 -24.74 -3.57 -6.66
C ARG A 109 -24.97 -4.81 -7.52
N GLU A 110 -23.96 -5.66 -7.69
CA GLU A 110 -24.08 -6.92 -8.45
C GLU A 110 -25.07 -7.87 -7.78
N SER A 111 -25.00 -8.04 -6.46
CA SER A 111 -25.94 -8.88 -5.70
C SER A 111 -27.39 -8.40 -5.82
N GLN A 112 -27.63 -7.08 -5.68
CA GLN A 112 -28.98 -6.50 -5.82
C GLN A 112 -29.53 -6.65 -7.25
N ARG A 113 -28.67 -6.51 -8.27
CA ARG A 113 -29.07 -6.70 -9.67
C ARG A 113 -29.42 -8.15 -9.97
N GLU A 114 -28.60 -9.09 -9.50
CA GLU A 114 -28.86 -10.52 -9.66
C GLU A 114 -30.18 -10.92 -8.99
N TYR A 115 -30.42 -10.41 -7.77
CA TYR A 115 -31.68 -10.62 -7.07
C TYR A 115 -32.89 -10.10 -7.87
N MET A 116 -32.86 -8.86 -8.37
CA MET A 116 -33.96 -8.32 -9.17
C MET A 116 -34.20 -9.11 -10.46
N LYS A 117 -33.14 -9.62 -11.10
CA LYS A 117 -33.27 -10.47 -12.29
C LYS A 117 -33.98 -11.79 -11.97
N GLU A 118 -33.66 -12.42 -10.84
CA GLU A 118 -34.31 -13.68 -10.45
C GLU A 118 -35.76 -13.44 -9.99
N VAL A 119 -36.05 -12.35 -9.27
CA VAL A 119 -37.42 -11.95 -8.91
C VAL A 119 -38.27 -11.72 -10.17
N LYS A 120 -37.72 -11.00 -11.17
CA LYS A 120 -38.40 -10.79 -12.46
C LYS A 120 -38.72 -12.12 -13.16
N LYS A 121 -37.73 -13.03 -13.21
CA LYS A 121 -37.88 -14.35 -13.84
C LYS A 121 -38.92 -15.24 -13.13
N GLN A 122 -38.90 -15.31 -11.80
CA GLN A 122 -39.90 -16.08 -11.04
C GLN A 122 -41.31 -15.55 -11.30
N ARG A 123 -41.48 -14.23 -11.42
CA ARG A 123 -42.79 -13.63 -11.68
C ARG A 123 -43.26 -13.83 -13.12
N GLU A 124 -42.36 -13.75 -14.11
CA GLU A 124 -42.68 -14.09 -15.50
C GLU A 124 -43.12 -15.55 -15.63
N GLN A 125 -42.47 -16.45 -14.89
CA GLN A 125 -42.86 -17.86 -14.83
C GLN A 125 -44.21 -18.06 -14.13
N ALA A 126 -44.46 -17.38 -13.01
CA ALA A 126 -45.76 -17.44 -12.33
C ALA A 126 -46.91 -16.93 -13.23
N ASN A 127 -46.72 -15.80 -13.90
CA ASN A 127 -47.71 -15.25 -14.84
C ASN A 127 -47.94 -16.15 -16.06
N ALA A 128 -46.91 -16.87 -16.54
CA ALA A 128 -47.05 -17.80 -17.67
C ALA A 128 -47.90 -19.02 -17.31
N VAL A 129 -47.85 -19.48 -16.06
CA VAL A 129 -48.65 -20.63 -15.57
C VAL A 129 -50.13 -20.25 -15.38
N ASP A 130 -50.43 -19.04 -14.89
CA ASP A 130 -51.81 -18.53 -14.76
C ASP A 130 -52.54 -18.40 -16.12
N LEU A 131 -51.80 -18.24 -17.22
CA LEU A 131 -52.34 -18.17 -18.59
C LEU A 131 -52.70 -19.54 -19.19
N GLU A 132 -52.20 -20.66 -18.63
CA GLU A 132 -52.51 -22.01 -19.12
C GLU A 132 -53.69 -22.67 -18.39
N GLU A 133 -54.02 -22.25 -17.16
CA GLU A 133 -55.10 -22.89 -16.35
C GLU A 133 -56.45 -22.13 -16.39
N GLY A 134 -56.48 -20.92 -16.97
CA GLY A 134 -57.64 -20.02 -16.97
C GLY A 134 -58.28 -19.74 -18.34
N GLY A 135 -58.85 -20.77 -18.99
CA GLY A 135 -60.04 -20.62 -19.85
C GLY A 135 -59.92 -19.89 -21.21
N ALA A 136 -60.32 -20.59 -22.25
CA ALA A 136 -60.67 -20.08 -23.58
C ALA A 136 -61.39 -18.70 -23.58
N GLY A 137 -60.81 -17.71 -24.27
CA GLY A 137 -61.54 -16.55 -24.79
C GLY A 137 -60.82 -15.22 -24.69
N GLY A 138 -60.10 -14.82 -25.74
CA GLY A 138 -59.71 -13.42 -25.96
C GLY A 138 -58.37 -13.24 -26.66
N SER A 139 -58.40 -12.95 -27.96
CA SER A 139 -57.22 -12.63 -28.78
C SER A 139 -56.58 -11.28 -28.46
N ALA A 140 -55.29 -11.21 -28.79
CA ALA A 140 -54.51 -10.06 -29.27
C ALA A 140 -53.91 -9.09 -28.25
N GLY A 141 -52.57 -9.07 -28.18
CA GLY A 141 -51.83 -7.96 -27.57
C GLY A 141 -50.34 -8.19 -27.35
N SER A 142 -49.55 -8.08 -28.42
CA SER A 142 -48.12 -7.72 -28.41
C SER A 142 -47.06 -8.79 -28.10
N SER A 143 -46.61 -9.42 -29.19
CA SER A 143 -45.24 -9.79 -29.48
C SER A 143 -44.20 -8.71 -29.14
N GLY A 144 -42.97 -9.12 -28.76
CA GLY A 144 -41.77 -8.37 -29.13
C GLY A 144 -40.54 -8.48 -28.22
N GLY A 145 -39.60 -9.38 -28.57
CA GLY A 145 -38.15 -9.25 -28.31
C GLY A 145 -37.67 -9.49 -26.87
N GLY A 146 -36.62 -10.24 -26.57
CA GLY A 146 -35.61 -10.90 -27.40
C GLY A 146 -34.69 -11.66 -26.44
N ALA A 147 -34.72 -12.98 -26.54
CA ALA A 147 -33.81 -13.87 -25.85
C ALA A 147 -32.47 -13.90 -26.59
N GLN A 148 -31.62 -12.87 -26.45
CA GLN A 148 -30.24 -12.95 -26.92
C GLN A 148 -29.34 -11.86 -26.32
N GLN A 149 -28.66 -12.14 -25.19
CA GLN A 149 -27.32 -11.59 -24.98
C GLN A 149 -26.53 -12.39 -23.94
N GLN A 150 -25.96 -13.49 -24.40
CA GLN A 150 -24.85 -14.18 -23.75
C GLN A 150 -23.65 -14.07 -24.70
N GLN A 151 -22.93 -12.94 -24.65
CA GLN A 151 -21.51 -12.80 -25.05
C GLN A 151 -21.13 -11.31 -25.14
N MET A 152 -20.33 -10.87 -24.17
CA MET A 152 -19.13 -10.02 -24.33
C MET A 152 -18.92 -9.27 -23.03
N GLN A 153 -18.00 -9.77 -22.21
CA GLN A 153 -17.53 -9.04 -21.04
C GLN A 153 -16.01 -8.97 -21.08
N GLN A 154 -15.52 -7.97 -21.82
CA GLN A 154 -14.30 -7.28 -21.47
C GLN A 154 -14.29 -5.91 -22.17
N GLN A 155 -14.29 -4.87 -21.33
CA GLN A 155 -13.96 -3.48 -21.62
C GLN A 155 -15.11 -2.57 -22.10
N GLY A 156 -15.68 -1.81 -21.15
CA GLY A 156 -16.66 -0.73 -21.40
C GLY A 156 -17.68 -0.54 -20.27
N LEU A 157 -17.22 -0.26 -19.05
CA LEU A 157 -18.02 -0.32 -17.80
C LEU A 157 -19.17 0.69 -17.65
N THR A 158 -19.44 1.59 -18.59
CA THR A 158 -20.40 2.70 -18.38
C THR A 158 -21.70 2.61 -19.17
N GLN A 159 -21.68 2.26 -20.46
CA GLN A 159 -22.89 2.34 -21.29
C GLN A 159 -23.85 1.15 -21.12
N GLN A 160 -23.31 -0.07 -21.07
CA GLN A 160 -24.13 -1.28 -20.85
C GLN A 160 -24.79 -1.29 -19.46
N GLN A 161 -24.12 -0.73 -18.44
CA GLN A 161 -24.68 -0.65 -17.10
C GLN A 161 -25.87 0.31 -17.03
N LEU A 162 -25.83 1.41 -17.78
CA LEU A 162 -26.92 2.38 -17.88
C LEU A 162 -28.14 1.79 -18.58
N PHE A 163 -27.96 1.12 -19.72
CA PHE A 163 -29.06 0.48 -20.46
C PHE A 163 -29.77 -0.60 -19.64
N GLU A 164 -29.01 -1.40 -18.89
CA GLU A 164 -29.59 -2.42 -18.02
C GLU A 164 -30.24 -1.82 -16.77
N LEU A 165 -29.80 -0.64 -16.31
CA LEU A 165 -30.47 0.14 -15.26
C LEU A 165 -31.81 0.71 -15.75
N GLU A 166 -31.85 1.25 -16.97
CA GLU A 166 -33.08 1.78 -17.60
C GLU A 166 -34.14 0.68 -17.74
N ASN A 167 -33.75 -0.52 -18.21
CA ASN A 167 -34.64 -1.68 -18.23
C ASN A 167 -35.13 -2.13 -16.84
N MET A 168 -34.35 -1.86 -15.79
CA MET A 168 -34.74 -2.14 -14.41
C MET A 168 -35.70 -1.09 -13.86
N GLU A 169 -35.52 0.18 -14.24
CA GLU A 169 -36.42 1.28 -13.90
C GLU A 169 -37.80 1.09 -14.54
N ASP A 170 -37.86 0.70 -15.81
CA ASP A 170 -39.12 0.37 -16.49
C ASP A 170 -39.85 -0.81 -15.81
N PHE A 171 -39.10 -1.83 -15.41
CA PHE A 171 -39.64 -2.97 -14.67
C PHE A 171 -40.17 -2.57 -13.28
N ALA A 172 -39.44 -1.68 -12.58
CA ALA A 172 -39.84 -1.14 -11.29
C ALA A 172 -41.10 -0.27 -11.38
N ALA A 173 -41.20 0.60 -12.39
CA ALA A 173 -42.32 1.50 -12.62
C ALA A 173 -43.64 0.74 -12.92
N GLN A 174 -43.55 -0.44 -13.53
CA GLN A 174 -44.73 -1.17 -14.00
C GLN A 174 -45.45 -2.03 -12.96
N ARG A 175 -44.85 -2.43 -11.82
CA ARG A 175 -45.45 -3.53 -11.03
C ARG A 175 -45.44 -3.49 -9.50
N SER A 176 -44.47 -2.93 -8.77
CA SER A 176 -44.50 -2.97 -7.29
C SER A 176 -43.63 -1.93 -6.59
N GLN A 177 -44.16 -1.36 -5.49
CA GLN A 177 -43.46 -0.42 -4.60
C GLN A 177 -42.12 -1.00 -4.07
N GLU A 178 -42.07 -2.31 -3.86
CA GLU A 178 -40.90 -3.02 -3.31
C GLU A 178 -39.72 -3.08 -4.29
N VAL A 179 -40.01 -3.38 -5.56
CA VAL A 179 -38.99 -3.38 -6.64
C VAL A 179 -38.47 -1.97 -6.90
N ALA A 180 -39.34 -0.96 -6.78
CA ALA A 180 -38.95 0.45 -6.90
C ALA A 180 -37.94 0.88 -5.82
N GLN A 181 -38.07 0.39 -4.59
CA GLN A 181 -37.12 0.68 -3.51
C GLN A 181 -35.75 0.05 -3.77
N ILE A 182 -35.70 -1.18 -4.27
CA ILE A 182 -34.43 -1.84 -4.62
C ILE A 182 -33.76 -1.13 -5.80
N ALA A 183 -34.53 -0.73 -6.81
CA ALA A 183 -34.02 0.07 -7.93
C ALA A 183 -33.42 1.41 -7.45
N SER A 184 -34.12 2.10 -6.53
CA SER A 184 -33.60 3.32 -5.90
C SER A 184 -32.30 3.08 -5.12
N SER A 185 -32.20 1.96 -4.38
CA SER A 185 -30.94 1.59 -3.71
C SER A 185 -29.79 1.36 -4.70
N ILE A 186 -30.05 0.75 -5.86
CA ILE A 186 -29.04 0.54 -6.91
C ILE A 186 -28.61 1.88 -7.51
N GLU A 187 -29.55 2.80 -7.74
CA GLU A 187 -29.25 4.16 -8.22
C GLU A 187 -28.35 4.91 -7.23
N GLU A 188 -28.68 4.86 -5.95
CA GLU A 188 -27.89 5.46 -4.87
C GLU A 188 -26.47 4.89 -4.82
N LEU A 189 -26.32 3.56 -4.88
CA LEU A 189 -25.02 2.90 -4.98
C LEU A 189 -24.24 3.33 -6.23
N ASN A 190 -24.93 3.56 -7.35
CA ASN A 190 -24.28 3.96 -8.60
C ASN A 190 -23.81 5.42 -8.57
N ARG A 191 -24.51 6.29 -7.85
CA ARG A 191 -24.04 7.64 -7.53
C ARG A 191 -22.78 7.57 -6.67
N ILE A 192 -22.81 6.83 -5.56
CA ILE A 192 -21.66 6.68 -4.67
C ILE A 192 -20.47 6.04 -5.40
N PHE A 193 -20.72 5.03 -6.25
CA PHE A 193 -19.67 4.38 -7.03
C PHE A 193 -18.95 5.37 -7.97
N ARG A 194 -19.68 6.32 -8.58
CA ARG A 194 -19.08 7.39 -9.40
C ARG A 194 -18.26 8.36 -8.54
N GLU A 195 -18.78 8.75 -7.37
CA GLU A 195 -18.08 9.61 -6.41
C GLU A 195 -16.76 8.93 -5.92
N LEU A 196 -16.80 7.63 -5.62
CA LEU A 196 -15.63 6.82 -5.27
C LEU A 196 -14.65 6.62 -6.44
N ALA A 197 -15.17 6.44 -7.66
CA ALA A 197 -14.32 6.29 -8.84
C ALA A 197 -13.47 7.53 -9.07
N VAL A 198 -14.03 8.74 -8.89
CA VAL A 198 -13.25 9.99 -8.96
C VAL A 198 -12.15 10.01 -7.89
N MET A 199 -12.44 9.59 -6.66
CA MET A 199 -11.45 9.52 -5.57
C MET A 199 -10.28 8.54 -5.88
N VAL A 200 -10.54 7.46 -6.61
CA VAL A 200 -9.55 6.44 -6.99
C VAL A 200 -8.81 6.81 -8.29
N ILE A 201 -9.46 7.52 -9.22
CA ILE A 201 -8.93 7.89 -10.56
C ILE A 201 -7.94 9.06 -10.51
N ASP A 202 -8.10 10.00 -9.57
CA ASP A 202 -7.19 11.17 -9.41
C ASP A 202 -5.73 10.82 -9.05
N GLN A 203 -5.35 9.53 -8.97
CA GLN A 203 -4.07 9.07 -8.43
C GLN A 203 -3.24 8.17 -9.37
N GLY A 204 -3.48 8.22 -10.68
CA GLY A 204 -2.63 7.54 -11.67
C GLY A 204 -2.72 6.01 -11.66
N SER A 205 -2.38 5.40 -12.79
CA SER A 205 -2.40 3.95 -12.98
C SER A 205 -1.45 3.22 -12.01
N ILE A 206 -1.71 1.94 -11.72
CA ILE A 206 -0.85 1.10 -10.88
C ILE A 206 0.62 1.09 -11.36
N LEU A 207 0.85 1.24 -12.67
CA LEU A 207 2.20 1.29 -13.26
C LEU A 207 2.98 2.54 -12.86
N ASP A 208 2.33 3.70 -12.83
CA ASP A 208 2.96 4.99 -12.51
C ASP A 208 3.53 5.00 -11.07
N ARG A 209 2.95 4.17 -10.21
CA ARG A 209 3.34 4.03 -8.79
C ARG A 209 4.58 3.17 -8.59
N ILE A 210 4.76 2.13 -9.42
CA ILE A 210 5.98 1.32 -9.38
C ILE A 210 7.14 2.15 -9.87
N ASP A 211 6.95 2.90 -10.97
CA ASP A 211 7.98 3.78 -11.50
C ASP A 211 8.35 4.89 -10.50
N TYR A 212 7.38 5.58 -9.91
CA TYR A 212 7.63 6.62 -8.89
C TYR A 212 8.40 6.09 -7.67
N ASN A 213 7.97 4.96 -7.10
CA ASN A 213 8.65 4.37 -5.94
C ASN A 213 10.05 3.86 -6.30
N THR A 214 10.23 3.28 -7.49
CA THR A 214 11.53 2.79 -7.96
C THR A 214 12.50 3.94 -8.22
N GLU A 215 12.02 5.04 -8.81
CA GLU A 215 12.79 6.26 -9.02
C GLU A 215 13.20 6.90 -7.68
N LYS A 216 12.31 6.92 -6.69
CA LYS A 216 12.62 7.41 -5.33
C LYS A 216 13.69 6.55 -4.65
N ILE A 217 13.63 5.23 -4.79
CA ILE A 217 14.65 4.31 -4.26
C ILE A 217 15.98 4.55 -4.97
N TYR A 218 15.97 4.72 -6.29
CA TYR A 218 17.15 5.05 -7.09
C TYR A 218 17.82 6.34 -6.59
N ASN A 219 17.06 7.43 -6.46
CA ASN A 219 17.57 8.72 -6.00
C ASN A 219 18.15 8.65 -4.57
N LYS A 220 17.51 7.90 -3.66
CA LYS A 220 18.04 7.67 -2.30
C LYS A 220 19.31 6.84 -2.29
N ALA A 221 19.38 5.80 -3.13
CA ALA A 221 20.56 4.94 -3.26
C ALA A 221 21.76 5.72 -3.82
N GLU A 222 21.53 6.56 -4.83
CA GLU A 222 22.53 7.46 -5.41
C GLU A 222 23.07 8.45 -4.36
N ALA A 223 22.17 9.12 -3.60
CA ALA A 223 22.57 10.02 -2.53
C ALA A 223 23.37 9.30 -1.42
N GLY A 224 22.99 8.07 -1.06
CA GLY A 224 23.73 7.24 -0.12
C GLY A 224 25.13 6.89 -0.62
N ARG A 225 25.28 6.60 -1.92
CA ARG A 225 26.57 6.34 -2.57
C ARG A 225 27.49 7.56 -2.47
N GLU A 226 26.99 8.76 -2.79
CA GLU A 226 27.79 9.98 -2.68
C GLU A 226 28.27 10.24 -1.25
N GLN A 227 27.41 10.02 -0.26
CA GLN A 227 27.78 10.21 1.15
C GLN A 227 28.86 9.22 1.59
N MET A 228 28.76 7.95 1.19
CA MET A 228 29.80 6.96 1.46
C MET A 228 31.11 7.31 0.75
N GLU A 229 31.06 7.79 -0.50
CA GLU A 229 32.25 8.21 -1.23
C GLU A 229 32.94 9.41 -0.55
N LYS A 230 32.17 10.41 -0.12
CA LYS A 230 32.67 11.54 0.68
C LYS A 230 33.28 11.08 2.00
N ALA A 231 32.67 10.11 2.68
CA ALA A 231 33.18 9.55 3.94
C ALA A 231 34.52 8.82 3.73
N VAL A 232 34.64 8.00 2.67
CA VAL A 232 35.90 7.31 2.33
C VAL A 232 37.00 8.31 1.96
N ARG A 233 36.70 9.32 1.12
CA ARG A 233 37.66 10.37 0.75
C ARG A 233 38.14 11.14 1.98
N THR A 234 37.25 11.46 2.91
CA THR A 234 37.57 12.17 4.16
C THR A 234 38.41 11.30 5.08
N LYS A 235 38.06 10.03 5.26
CA LYS A 235 38.83 9.07 6.06
C LYS A 235 40.25 8.89 5.52
N ARG A 236 40.42 8.72 4.20
CA ARG A 236 41.74 8.55 3.56
C ARG A 236 42.66 9.77 3.77
N LYS A 237 42.11 10.98 3.74
CA LYS A 237 42.87 12.21 4.02
C LYS A 237 43.27 12.34 5.50
N ASN A 238 42.43 11.86 6.42
CA ASN A 238 42.72 11.92 7.85
C ASN A 238 43.75 10.86 8.27
N ASP A 239 43.69 9.67 7.67
CA ASP A 239 44.62 8.57 7.94
C ASP A 239 46.05 8.94 7.52
N SER A 240 46.25 9.60 6.37
CA SER A 240 47.58 10.06 5.95
C SER A 240 48.18 11.10 6.91
N ARG A 241 47.39 12.06 7.39
CA ARG A 241 47.84 13.06 8.38
C ARG A 241 48.19 12.41 9.72
N THR A 242 47.40 11.44 10.14
CA THR A 242 47.61 10.67 11.37
C THR A 242 48.92 9.87 11.29
N GLN A 243 49.19 9.24 10.14
CA GLN A 243 50.45 8.51 9.89
C GLN A 243 51.68 9.43 9.94
N TRP A 244 51.62 10.64 9.37
CA TRP A 244 52.72 11.61 9.46
C TRP A 244 52.97 12.09 10.90
N CYS A 245 51.92 12.27 11.71
CA CYS A 245 52.07 12.63 13.13
C CYS A 245 52.71 11.50 13.95
N PHE A 246 52.28 10.25 13.72
CA PHE A 246 52.89 9.07 14.37
C PHE A 246 54.36 8.90 13.97
N LEU A 247 54.72 9.11 12.69
CA LEU A 247 56.10 9.04 12.23
C LEU A 247 56.99 10.08 12.92
N GLY A 248 56.48 11.31 13.10
CA GLY A 248 57.19 12.37 13.83
C GLY A 248 57.44 12.03 15.29
N TRP A 249 56.46 11.43 15.98
CA TRP A 249 56.60 10.96 17.36
C TRP A 249 57.69 9.89 17.49
N ILE A 250 57.66 8.87 16.62
CA ILE A 250 58.67 7.79 16.61
C ILE A 250 60.07 8.36 16.35
N ALA A 251 60.22 9.35 15.47
CA ALA A 251 61.50 9.98 15.20
C ALA A 251 62.04 10.78 16.40
N ALA A 252 61.16 11.50 17.12
CA ALA A 252 61.52 12.24 18.33
C ALA A 252 61.99 11.28 19.45
N ASP A 253 61.27 10.17 19.66
CA ASP A 253 61.64 9.15 20.64
C ASP A 253 62.99 8.49 20.29
N ALA A 254 63.23 8.19 19.02
CA ALA A 254 64.51 7.63 18.56
C ALA A 254 65.69 8.59 18.81
N LEU A 255 65.49 9.90 18.56
CA LEU A 255 66.51 10.92 18.84
C LEU A 255 66.80 11.03 20.35
N ALA A 256 65.76 11.03 21.19
CA ALA A 256 65.91 11.08 22.64
C ALA A 256 66.68 9.84 23.17
N LEU A 257 66.37 8.65 22.66
CA LEU A 257 67.09 7.42 23.00
C LEU A 257 68.56 7.48 22.57
N LEU A 258 68.86 8.01 21.39
CA LEU A 258 70.24 8.17 20.91
C LEU A 258 71.04 9.10 21.82
N VAL A 259 70.48 10.25 22.23
CA VAL A 259 71.13 11.17 23.17
C VAL A 259 71.38 10.51 24.52
N LEU A 260 70.39 9.75 25.03
CA LEU A 260 70.55 8.98 26.27
C LEU A 260 71.65 7.93 26.16
N LEU A 261 71.74 7.20 25.04
CA LEU A 261 72.79 6.20 24.80
C LEU A 261 74.18 6.84 24.78
N VAL A 262 74.36 7.96 24.06
CA VAL A 262 75.65 8.68 24.03
C VAL A 262 76.05 9.17 25.42
N LYS A 263 75.08 9.73 26.17
CA LYS A 263 75.31 10.19 27.55
C LYS A 263 75.61 9.04 28.50
N TRP A 264 75.04 7.86 28.25
CA TRP A 264 75.24 6.66 29.07
C TRP A 264 76.60 6.01 28.79
N GLU A 265 76.97 5.86 27.52
CA GLU A 265 78.29 5.39 27.08
C GLU A 265 79.43 6.19 27.74
N LEU A 266 79.30 7.51 27.80
CA LEU A 266 80.26 8.41 28.46
C LEU A 266 80.40 8.18 29.98
N LYS A 267 79.38 7.64 30.66
CA LYS A 267 79.33 7.63 32.13
C LYS A 267 79.47 6.24 32.77
N TYR A 268 79.12 5.16 32.07
CA TYR A 268 79.06 3.81 32.69
C TYR A 268 79.77 2.67 31.93
N GLY A 269 80.33 2.93 30.74
CA GLY A 269 81.11 1.96 29.97
C GLY A 269 80.30 0.83 29.28
N LEU A 270 80.90 0.27 28.21
CA LEU A 270 80.24 -0.53 27.15
C LEU A 270 79.45 -1.78 27.59
N LYS A 271 79.78 -2.41 28.74
CA LYS A 271 79.25 -3.74 29.10
C LYS A 271 77.76 -3.73 29.46
N ASN A 272 77.24 -2.63 30.02
CA ASN A 272 75.82 -2.52 30.39
C ASN A 272 74.93 -2.06 29.22
N VAL A 273 75.53 -1.56 28.14
CA VAL A 273 74.84 -1.08 26.94
C VAL A 273 74.26 -2.26 26.15
N PHE A 274 74.94 -3.40 26.13
CA PHE A 274 74.46 -4.62 25.47
C PHE A 274 73.13 -5.12 26.06
N TYR A 275 73.02 -5.18 27.40
CA TYR A 275 71.78 -5.61 28.06
C TYR A 275 70.61 -4.66 27.80
N PHE A 276 70.87 -3.36 27.76
CA PHE A 276 69.84 -2.36 27.47
C PHE A 276 69.37 -2.41 26.02
N LEU A 277 70.28 -2.58 25.06
CA LEU A 277 69.93 -2.77 23.65
C LEU A 277 69.10 -4.04 23.43
N CYS A 278 69.43 -5.15 24.11
CA CYS A 278 68.63 -6.36 24.07
C CYS A 278 67.21 -6.14 24.62
N PHE A 279 67.06 -5.41 25.72
CA PHE A 279 65.75 -5.10 26.30
C PHE A 279 64.89 -4.24 25.35
N LEU A 280 65.47 -3.18 24.77
CA LEU A 280 64.77 -2.33 23.79
C LEU A 280 64.38 -3.11 22.52
N ALA A 281 65.21 -4.05 22.06
CA ALA A 281 64.89 -4.89 20.91
C ALA A 281 63.66 -5.78 21.19
N VAL A 282 63.57 -6.37 22.39
CA VAL A 282 62.41 -7.20 22.79
C VAL A 282 61.14 -6.35 22.87
N VAL A 283 61.19 -5.16 23.47
CA VAL A 283 60.05 -4.24 23.54
C VAL A 283 59.63 -3.78 22.14
N GLY A 284 60.59 -3.45 21.27
CA GLY A 284 60.32 -3.06 19.89
C GLY A 284 59.63 -4.16 19.07
N VAL A 285 60.02 -5.42 19.25
CA VAL A 285 59.34 -6.57 18.62
C VAL A 285 57.91 -6.71 19.13
N GLY A 286 57.68 -6.53 20.43
CA GLY A 286 56.35 -6.57 21.04
C GLY A 286 55.40 -5.49 20.50
N ILE A 287 55.90 -4.26 20.33
CA ILE A 287 55.12 -3.15 19.75
C ILE A 287 54.80 -3.42 18.27
N LYS A 288 55.77 -3.90 17.49
CA LYS A 288 55.57 -4.24 16.06
C LYS A 288 54.53 -5.35 15.89
N PHE A 289 54.56 -6.37 16.75
CA PHE A 289 53.58 -7.45 16.71
C PHE A 289 52.19 -6.93 17.06
N SER A 290 52.08 -6.11 18.10
CA SER A 290 50.81 -5.48 18.51
C SER A 290 50.21 -4.59 17.42
N TRP A 291 51.04 -3.81 16.70
CA TRP A 291 50.60 -2.97 15.58
C TRP A 291 50.03 -3.78 14.41
N LYS A 292 50.63 -4.95 14.11
CA LYS A 292 50.15 -5.85 13.05
C LYS A 292 48.75 -6.41 13.33
N TYR A 293 48.42 -6.64 14.61
CA TYR A 293 47.09 -7.11 15.03
C TYR A 293 46.06 -5.97 15.17
N LEU A 294 46.49 -4.73 15.41
CA LEU A 294 45.60 -3.56 15.51
C LEU A 294 45.25 -2.93 14.15
N GLN A 295 46.09 -3.14 13.13
CA GLN A 295 45.91 -2.62 11.77
C GLN A 295 44.53 -2.88 11.13
N PRO A 296 43.91 -4.08 11.24
CA PRO A 296 42.58 -4.33 10.66
C PRO A 296 41.42 -3.64 11.40
N LEU A 297 41.57 -3.28 12.68
CA LEU A 297 40.54 -2.57 13.46
C LEU A 297 40.48 -1.07 13.16
N CYS A 298 41.62 -0.45 12.84
CA CYS A 298 41.67 0.98 12.50
C CYS A 298 41.28 1.27 11.04
N CYS A 299 41.56 0.35 10.12
CA CYS A 299 41.25 0.50 8.70
C CYS A 299 40.51 -0.73 8.14
N PRO A 300 39.21 -0.91 8.45
CA PRO A 300 38.39 -1.85 7.69
C PRO A 300 38.39 -1.44 6.22
N ARG A 301 38.68 -2.42 5.35
CA ARG A 301 38.82 -2.32 3.89
C ARG A 301 37.44 -2.08 3.24
N LEU A 302 36.83 -0.93 3.55
CA LEU A 302 35.51 -0.51 3.03
C LEU A 302 35.50 -0.32 1.50
N THR A 303 36.69 -0.18 0.90
CA THR A 303 36.89 0.03 -0.53
C THR A 303 36.48 -1.16 -1.38
N GLU A 304 36.65 -2.41 -0.91
CA GLU A 304 36.22 -3.62 -1.64
C GLU A 304 34.69 -3.70 -1.77
N PHE A 305 33.94 -3.20 -0.78
CA PHE A 305 32.47 -3.24 -0.79
C PHE A 305 31.87 -2.19 -1.75
N LEU A 306 32.56 -1.06 -1.92
CA LEU A 306 32.12 0.04 -2.79
C LEU A 306 32.33 -0.25 -4.28
N GLU A 307 33.40 -0.98 -4.63
CA GLU A 307 33.72 -1.30 -6.03
C GLU A 307 32.76 -2.35 -6.63
N ALA A 308 32.12 -3.16 -5.78
CA ALA A 308 31.13 -4.16 -6.17
C ALA A 308 29.69 -3.60 -6.30
N TRP A 309 29.41 -2.40 -5.80
CA TRP A 309 28.05 -1.86 -5.72
C TRP A 309 27.80 -0.80 -6.81
N ASP A 310 27.35 -1.28 -7.98
CA ASP A 310 26.94 -0.44 -9.10
C ASP A 310 25.40 -0.39 -9.23
N PRO A 311 24.76 0.73 -8.86
CA PRO A 311 23.31 0.85 -8.90
C PRO A 311 22.75 0.76 -10.33
N GLN A 312 23.51 1.13 -11.38
CA GLN A 312 23.05 1.03 -12.77
C GLN A 312 22.97 -0.42 -13.26
N LYS A 313 23.91 -1.27 -12.85
CA LYS A 313 23.87 -2.72 -13.12
C LYS A 313 22.68 -3.39 -12.42
N LEU A 314 22.39 -2.99 -11.19
CA LEU A 314 21.21 -3.46 -10.46
C LEU A 314 19.91 -2.99 -11.13
N TRP A 315 19.85 -1.72 -11.57
CA TRP A 315 18.67 -1.16 -12.24
C TRP A 315 18.34 -1.86 -13.56
N LYS A 316 19.36 -2.14 -14.39
CA LYS A 316 19.22 -2.94 -15.63
C LYS A 316 18.77 -4.39 -15.39
N LYS A 317 18.88 -4.89 -14.17
CA LYS A 317 18.45 -6.24 -13.80
C LYS A 317 16.98 -6.30 -13.37
N PHE A 318 16.43 -5.18 -12.90
CA PHE A 318 15.04 -5.06 -12.45
C PHE A 318 14.08 -4.58 -13.54
N ARG A 319 14.58 -3.87 -14.56
CA ARG A 319 13.81 -3.48 -15.74
C ARG A 319 14.39 -4.20 -16.97
N PRO A 320 13.77 -5.29 -17.47
CA PRO A 320 14.20 -5.95 -18.70
C PRO A 320 14.04 -5.05 -19.93
#